data_AF-K1XEJ0-F1
#
_entry.id   AF-K1XEJ0-F1
#
_cell.length_a   1.000
_cell.length_b   1.000
_cell.length_c   1.000
_cell.angle_alpha   90.00
_cell.angle_beta   90.00
_cell.angle_gamma   90.00
#
_symmetry.space_group_name_H-M   'P 1'
#
loop_
_entity.id
_entity.type
_entity.pdbx_description
1 polymer ?
#
loop_
_entity_poly.entity_id
_entity_poly.type
_entity_poly.pdbx_seq_one_letter_code
_entity_poly.pdbx_strand_id
1 'polypeptide(L)'
;MITHQEIKNLESEWGLREDVIEKDYVLGWLLWGIGQNSYLSEHLIFKGGTSLKKCFIETWRFSEDLDFTFIPKDTHFGVTEMERNIKAMLDSVYNESGIDFSVKPPKFKLFDKYPYYLEGRIYYRGPRNSRIEGSVKLDILSSEEVFMQPVFREIHHPYSDRLPENATVKCYSFEEVFTEKIRAMAERCRPRDLFDIILLYRDKFQFEDMKTIRDLLEKKCNIKKLSIPTLDSIKNSSHYPALEGEWKNMLAHQLPHLPPIASFLDDLIRFFDWLEAGIIAEAPIAIATHPGENIEIRQYQGIQHWNAPVPLEKIRYAAVNHLFIKLLYRKQNEETKEYILEPYSLRRKHSGELLLYALKEGEIQPKQFRVDRMIRIEITNKPFIPRYKVEFASTGFINAPEINRTEKQNFSEPFKQTHKRSSFILNKNGIQYIFQCPYCQKKFSHLKKENKLKSHKDKNGYQCSGKSGYYIECKN
;
A
#
# COMPACT_ATOMS: atom_id res chain seq x y z
N MET A 1 -13.70 13.24 -16.89
CA MET A 1 -14.46 12.43 -15.92
C MET A 1 -14.59 10.98 -16.40
N ILE A 2 -14.53 10.00 -15.49
CA ILE A 2 -14.95 8.61 -15.79
C ILE A 2 -16.45 8.50 -16.10
N THR A 3 -16.89 7.35 -16.63
CA THR A 3 -18.30 7.11 -16.93
C THR A 3 -19.04 6.44 -15.78
N HIS A 4 -20.37 6.59 -15.70
CA HIS A 4 -21.19 5.80 -14.76
C HIS A 4 -21.06 4.28 -15.03
N GLN A 5 -20.88 3.88 -16.30
CA GLN A 5 -20.68 2.47 -16.65
C GLN A 5 -19.38 1.91 -16.05
N GLU A 6 -18.31 2.70 -16.00
CA GLU A 6 -17.09 2.30 -15.33
C GLU A 6 -17.30 2.10 -13.83
N ILE A 7 -18.04 2.99 -13.16
CA ILE A 7 -18.40 2.83 -11.74
C ILE A 7 -19.17 1.52 -11.51
N LYS A 8 -20.11 1.16 -12.39
CA LYS A 8 -20.84 -0.12 -12.31
C LYS A 8 -19.92 -1.33 -12.47
N ASN A 9 -18.94 -1.25 -13.36
CA ASN A 9 -17.96 -2.31 -13.53
C ASN A 9 -17.10 -2.46 -12.27
N LEU A 10 -16.66 -1.34 -11.69
CA LEU A 10 -15.89 -1.31 -10.44
C LEU A 10 -16.71 -1.79 -9.24
N GLU A 11 -18.02 -1.53 -9.17
CA GLU A 11 -18.90 -2.07 -8.12
C GLU A 11 -18.88 -3.61 -8.13
N SER A 12 -18.97 -4.23 -9.31
CA SER A 12 -18.88 -5.69 -9.45
C SER A 12 -17.50 -6.22 -9.04
N GLU A 13 -16.43 -5.48 -9.38
CA GLU A 13 -15.06 -5.90 -9.12
C GLU A 13 -14.67 -5.75 -7.65
N TRP A 14 -14.94 -4.58 -7.07
CA TRP A 14 -14.54 -4.21 -5.71
C TRP A 14 -15.58 -4.61 -4.67
N GLY A 15 -16.83 -4.92 -5.06
CA GLY A 15 -17.89 -5.29 -4.13
C GLY A 15 -18.33 -4.14 -3.23
N LEU A 16 -18.29 -2.90 -3.75
CA LEU A 16 -18.64 -1.68 -3.03
C LEU A 16 -19.71 -0.91 -3.79
N ARG A 17 -20.59 -0.23 -3.05
CA ARG A 17 -21.67 0.54 -3.66
C ARG A 17 -21.12 1.66 -4.54
N GLU A 18 -21.85 1.96 -5.60
CA GLU A 18 -21.50 3.03 -6.55
C GLU A 18 -21.21 4.39 -5.86
N ASP A 19 -21.90 4.76 -4.77
CA ASP A 19 -21.68 6.05 -4.06
C ASP A 19 -20.32 6.11 -3.39
N VAL A 20 -19.85 4.99 -2.85
CA VAL A 20 -18.57 4.90 -2.18
C VAL A 20 -17.44 5.00 -3.21
N ILE A 21 -17.60 4.34 -4.36
CA ILE A 21 -16.64 4.38 -5.47
C ILE A 21 -16.57 5.78 -6.10
N GLU A 22 -17.73 6.40 -6.37
CA GLU A 22 -17.79 7.78 -6.86
C GLU A 22 -17.14 8.75 -5.88
N LYS A 23 -17.40 8.59 -4.58
CA LYS A 23 -16.83 9.47 -3.57
C LYS A 23 -15.31 9.32 -3.51
N ASP A 24 -14.76 8.10 -3.54
CA ASP A 24 -13.31 7.89 -3.62
C ASP A 24 -12.68 8.53 -4.87
N TYR A 25 -13.38 8.49 -6.00
CA TYR A 25 -12.96 9.15 -7.24
C TYR A 25 -12.87 10.68 -7.05
N VAL A 26 -13.92 11.28 -6.48
CA VAL A 26 -13.96 12.73 -6.20
C VAL A 26 -12.88 13.13 -5.19
N LEU A 27 -12.59 12.30 -4.18
CA LEU A 27 -11.52 12.56 -3.21
C LEU A 27 -10.14 12.65 -3.90
N GLY A 28 -9.88 11.82 -4.91
CA GLY A 28 -8.62 11.91 -5.69
C GLY A 28 -8.47 13.27 -6.38
N TRP A 29 -9.54 13.74 -7.03
CA TRP A 29 -9.58 15.04 -7.69
C TRP A 29 -9.48 16.24 -6.73
N LEU A 30 -10.15 16.19 -5.59
CA LEU A 30 -10.05 17.22 -4.56
C LEU A 30 -8.63 17.29 -3.98
N LEU A 31 -8.00 16.14 -3.71
CA LEU A 31 -6.61 16.08 -3.25
C LEU A 31 -5.63 16.63 -4.27
N TRP A 32 -5.85 16.33 -5.56
CA TRP A 32 -5.06 16.93 -6.64
C TRP A 32 -5.21 18.45 -6.64
N GLY A 33 -6.44 18.97 -6.57
CA GLY A 33 -6.68 20.41 -6.52
C GLY A 33 -6.01 21.08 -5.31
N ILE A 34 -6.05 20.45 -4.15
CA ILE A 34 -5.36 20.93 -2.93
C ILE A 34 -3.85 20.99 -3.15
N GLY A 35 -3.25 19.97 -3.77
CA GLY A 35 -1.83 19.93 -4.08
C GLY A 35 -1.38 20.96 -5.12
N GLN A 36 -2.27 21.37 -6.04
CA GLN A 36 -1.95 22.40 -7.06
C GLN A 36 -2.18 23.83 -6.59
N ASN A 37 -3.05 24.05 -5.60
CA ASN A 37 -3.27 25.39 -5.07
C ASN A 37 -2.12 25.76 -4.12
N SER A 38 -1.39 26.85 -4.42
CA SER A 38 -0.19 27.25 -3.68
C SER A 38 -0.43 27.45 -2.19
N TYR A 39 -1.50 28.16 -1.82
CA TYR A 39 -1.84 28.40 -0.42
C TYR A 39 -2.21 27.09 0.29
N LEU A 40 -3.10 26.28 -0.30
CA LEU A 40 -3.56 25.04 0.33
C LEU A 40 -2.43 24.02 0.44
N SER A 41 -1.60 23.84 -0.59
CA SER A 41 -0.46 22.91 -0.56
C SER A 41 0.64 23.36 0.42
N GLU A 42 0.78 24.65 0.66
CA GLU A 42 1.73 25.18 1.64
C GLU A 42 1.25 24.90 3.07
N HIS A 43 -0.04 25.16 3.35
CA HIS A 43 -0.59 25.21 4.70
C HIS A 43 -1.30 23.92 5.16
N LEU A 44 -1.81 23.09 4.25
CA LEU A 44 -2.51 21.85 4.60
C LEU A 44 -1.58 20.65 4.53
N ILE A 45 -1.58 19.85 5.60
CA ILE A 45 -0.92 18.57 5.66
C ILE A 45 -1.98 17.48 5.84
N PHE A 46 -2.13 16.64 4.83
CA PHE A 46 -3.13 15.59 4.77
C PHE A 46 -2.83 14.44 5.75
N LYS A 47 -3.87 13.92 6.40
CA LYS A 47 -3.75 12.84 7.39
C LYS A 47 -5.00 11.96 7.47
N GLY A 48 -5.06 11.11 8.49
CA GLY A 48 -6.23 10.30 8.81
C GLY A 48 -6.34 9.00 8.03
N GLY A 49 -7.55 8.45 7.95
CA GLY A 49 -7.78 7.16 7.25
C GLY A 49 -7.71 7.29 5.73
N THR A 50 -8.14 8.43 5.19
CA THR A 50 -8.14 8.67 3.75
C THR A 50 -6.71 8.86 3.22
N SER A 51 -5.80 9.43 4.01
CA SER A 51 -4.38 9.53 3.62
C SER A 51 -3.70 8.17 3.51
N LEU A 52 -4.05 7.20 4.37
CA LEU A 52 -3.60 5.82 4.21
C LEU A 52 -4.03 5.27 2.85
N LYS A 53 -5.32 5.40 2.52
CA LYS A 53 -5.85 4.88 1.24
C LYS A 53 -5.23 5.53 0.01
N LYS A 54 -5.12 6.86 0.02
CA LYS A 54 -4.72 7.65 -1.15
C LYS A 54 -3.21 7.79 -1.31
N CYS A 55 -2.43 7.63 -0.26
CA CYS A 55 -0.98 7.88 -0.31
C CYS A 55 -0.10 6.68 0.04
N PHE A 56 -0.65 5.62 0.65
CA PHE A 56 0.17 4.55 1.24
C PHE A 56 -0.30 3.12 1.05
N ILE A 57 -1.62 2.83 1.02
CA ILE A 57 -2.18 1.46 0.96
C ILE A 57 -3.45 1.45 0.13
N GLU A 58 -3.47 0.76 -1.01
CA GLU A 58 -4.62 0.78 -1.93
C GLU A 58 -5.80 -0.08 -1.46
N THR A 59 -5.49 -1.26 -0.89
CA THR A 59 -6.48 -2.20 -0.32
C THR A 59 -7.14 -1.69 0.95
N TRP A 60 -6.80 -0.47 1.37
CA TRP A 60 -7.36 0.15 2.56
C TRP A 60 -8.86 0.35 2.43
N ARG A 61 -9.54 0.31 3.59
CA ARG A 61 -10.96 0.61 3.68
C ARG A 61 -11.26 1.98 3.10
N PHE A 62 -12.41 2.09 2.46
CA PHE A 62 -12.86 3.35 1.89
C PHE A 62 -13.16 4.34 3.01
N SER A 63 -12.81 5.60 2.78
CA SER A 63 -13.03 6.68 3.72
C SER A 63 -13.66 7.84 2.95
N GLU A 64 -14.43 8.64 3.67
CA GLU A 64 -15.36 9.59 3.08
C GLU A 64 -15.02 11.05 3.38
N ASP A 65 -14.13 11.26 4.35
CA ASP A 65 -13.76 12.57 4.88
C ASP A 65 -12.31 12.88 4.53
N LEU A 66 -11.94 14.17 4.48
CA LEU A 66 -10.55 14.60 4.35
C LEU A 66 -10.12 15.32 5.62
N ASP A 67 -9.14 14.74 6.31
CA ASP A 67 -8.57 15.28 7.54
C ASP A 67 -7.24 15.99 7.23
N PHE A 68 -7.09 17.22 7.71
CA PHE A 68 -5.86 18.00 7.55
C PHE A 68 -5.39 18.60 8.88
N THR A 69 -4.08 18.67 9.03
CA THR A 69 -3.45 19.60 9.96
C THR A 69 -3.07 20.87 9.21
N PHE A 70 -3.43 22.04 9.74
CA PHE A 70 -3.06 23.33 9.19
C PHE A 70 -1.78 23.85 9.85
N ILE A 71 -0.85 24.38 9.06
CA ILE A 71 0.35 25.07 9.53
C ILE A 71 0.33 26.54 9.08
N PRO A 72 0.81 27.50 9.90
CA PRO A 72 1.46 27.31 11.19
C PRO A 72 0.48 26.88 12.30
N LYS A 73 1.03 26.24 13.34
CA LYS A 73 0.26 25.74 14.47
C LYS A 73 -0.43 26.88 15.22
N ASP A 74 -1.58 26.59 15.82
CA ASP A 74 -2.41 27.50 16.62
C ASP A 74 -2.89 28.72 15.81
N THR A 75 -3.01 28.56 14.49
CA THR A 75 -3.61 29.57 13.61
C THR A 75 -5.11 29.65 13.85
N HIS A 76 -5.61 30.87 14.09
CA HIS A 76 -7.03 31.17 14.00
C HIS A 76 -7.44 31.32 12.54
N PHE A 77 -8.45 30.56 12.11
CA PHE A 77 -8.85 30.56 10.71
C PHE A 77 -9.57 31.85 10.30
N GLY A 78 -8.99 32.57 9.33
CA GLY A 78 -9.72 33.53 8.52
C GLY A 78 -10.59 32.79 7.50
N VAL A 79 -11.85 32.51 7.84
CA VAL A 79 -12.78 31.73 6.99
C VAL A 79 -12.79 32.23 5.54
N THR A 80 -12.73 33.55 5.33
CA THR A 80 -12.74 34.18 4.01
C THR A 80 -11.55 33.80 3.12
N GLU A 81 -10.34 33.62 3.68
CA GLU A 81 -9.15 33.25 2.90
C GLU A 81 -9.19 31.77 2.52
N MET A 82 -9.52 30.91 3.48
CA MET A 82 -9.70 29.48 3.24
C MET A 82 -10.80 29.21 2.20
N GLU A 83 -11.95 29.88 2.35
CA GLU A 83 -13.06 29.76 1.41
C GLU A 83 -12.68 30.23 0.00
N ARG A 84 -11.93 31.33 -0.12
CA ARG A 84 -11.46 31.83 -1.42
C ARG A 84 -10.55 30.82 -2.11
N ASN A 85 -9.58 30.26 -1.39
CA ASN A 85 -8.64 29.28 -1.95
C ASN A 85 -9.33 27.96 -2.29
N ILE A 86 -10.27 27.51 -1.47
CA ILE A 86 -11.06 26.31 -1.79
C ILE A 86 -11.93 26.55 -3.02
N LYS A 87 -12.60 27.70 -3.15
CA LYS A 87 -13.39 28.02 -4.36
C LYS A 87 -12.53 28.00 -5.62
N ALA A 88 -11.38 28.70 -5.59
CA ALA A 88 -10.45 28.70 -6.71
C ALA A 88 -9.93 27.28 -7.05
N MET A 89 -9.67 26.46 -6.04
CA MET A 89 -9.30 25.06 -6.24
C MET A 89 -10.43 24.25 -6.90
N LEU A 90 -11.68 24.42 -6.45
CA LEU A 90 -12.83 23.74 -7.02
C LEU A 90 -13.05 24.11 -8.50
N ASP A 91 -12.82 25.37 -8.87
CA ASP A 91 -12.90 25.82 -10.26
C ASP A 91 -11.84 25.11 -11.13
N SER A 92 -10.61 24.98 -10.64
CA SER A 92 -9.56 24.22 -11.33
C SER A 92 -9.90 22.74 -11.47
N VAL A 93 -10.45 22.12 -10.41
CA VAL A 93 -10.87 20.71 -10.46
C VAL A 93 -12.03 20.54 -11.45
N TYR A 94 -12.99 21.45 -11.49
CA TYR A 94 -14.08 21.43 -12.47
C TYR A 94 -13.53 21.45 -13.91
N ASN A 95 -12.58 22.33 -14.20
CA ASN A 95 -12.01 22.48 -15.54
C ASN A 95 -11.28 21.22 -16.03
N GLU A 96 -10.55 20.54 -15.15
CA GLU A 96 -9.80 19.32 -15.51
C GLU A 96 -10.66 18.05 -15.51
N SER A 97 -11.60 17.95 -14.56
CA SER A 97 -12.34 16.71 -14.35
C SER A 97 -13.73 16.71 -14.96
N GLY A 98 -14.42 17.86 -14.98
CA GLY A 98 -15.84 18.01 -15.28
C GLY A 98 -16.78 17.74 -14.09
N ILE A 99 -16.27 17.53 -12.87
CA ILE A 99 -17.09 17.32 -11.66
C ILE A 99 -17.74 18.65 -11.26
N ASP A 100 -19.08 18.68 -11.21
CA ASP A 100 -19.83 19.90 -10.91
C ASP A 100 -19.91 20.17 -9.41
N PHE A 101 -19.16 21.17 -8.94
CA PHE A 101 -19.21 21.69 -7.56
C PHE A 101 -20.15 22.89 -7.38
N SER A 102 -20.80 23.36 -8.45
CA SER A 102 -21.71 24.50 -8.43
C SER A 102 -23.12 24.14 -7.94
N VAL A 103 -23.43 22.84 -7.83
CA VAL A 103 -24.73 22.34 -7.33
C VAL A 103 -25.16 22.94 -6.01
N LYS A 104 -24.20 23.33 -5.17
CA LYS A 104 -24.42 24.02 -3.89
C LYS A 104 -23.13 24.66 -3.42
N PRO A 105 -23.17 25.88 -2.86
CA PRO A 105 -21.96 26.52 -2.35
C PRO A 105 -21.31 25.69 -1.22
N PRO A 106 -19.97 25.63 -1.15
CA PRO A 106 -19.28 25.00 -0.04
C PRO A 106 -19.62 25.73 1.26
N LYS A 107 -19.69 24.98 2.36
CA LYS A 107 -19.99 25.53 3.69
C LYS A 107 -18.78 25.40 4.59
N PHE A 108 -18.53 26.44 5.38
CA PHE A 108 -17.46 26.47 6.37
C PHE A 108 -18.03 26.86 7.73
N LYS A 109 -17.63 26.14 8.77
CA LYS A 109 -18.11 26.34 10.13
C LYS A 109 -16.95 26.35 11.11
N LEU A 110 -16.89 27.42 11.90
CA LEU A 110 -16.09 27.51 13.10
C LEU A 110 -16.91 27.10 14.32
N PHE A 111 -16.22 26.67 15.37
CA PHE A 111 -16.83 26.27 16.61
C PHE A 111 -16.21 27.06 17.75
N ASP A 112 -17.00 27.82 18.50
CA ASP A 112 -16.50 28.68 19.57
C ASP A 112 -15.68 27.93 20.63
N LYS A 113 -16.07 26.68 20.91
CA LYS A 113 -15.37 25.78 21.86
C LYS A 113 -14.08 25.18 21.30
N TYR A 114 -13.86 25.26 19.99
CA TYR A 114 -12.71 24.69 19.29
C TYR A 114 -12.14 25.73 18.31
N PRO A 115 -11.45 26.77 18.83
CA PRO A 115 -11.03 27.93 18.04
C PRO A 115 -10.00 27.61 16.93
N TYR A 116 -9.41 26.42 16.98
CA TYR A 116 -8.41 25.91 16.03
C TYR A 116 -8.97 24.80 15.13
N TYR A 117 -10.30 24.67 15.05
CA TYR A 117 -10.97 23.69 14.21
C TYR A 117 -11.91 24.38 13.21
N LEU A 118 -11.74 24.02 11.95
CA LEU A 118 -12.60 24.42 10.84
C LEU A 118 -13.20 23.18 10.20
N GLU A 119 -14.53 23.12 10.18
CA GLU A 119 -15.26 22.11 9.40
C GLU A 119 -15.67 22.72 8.06
N GLY A 120 -15.28 22.06 6.97
CA GLY A 120 -15.72 22.36 5.62
C GLY A 120 -16.66 21.28 5.08
N ARG A 121 -17.56 21.65 4.20
CA ARG A 121 -18.37 20.71 3.41
C ARG A 121 -18.44 21.15 1.97
N ILE A 122 -17.87 20.34 1.09
CA ILE A 122 -17.90 20.51 -0.37
C ILE A 122 -19.01 19.64 -0.91
N TYR A 123 -19.86 20.20 -1.79
CA TYR A 123 -20.93 19.46 -2.46
C TYR A 123 -20.56 19.26 -3.93
N TYR A 124 -20.97 18.14 -4.50
CA TYR A 124 -20.63 17.81 -5.87
C TYR A 124 -21.74 17.01 -6.56
N ARG A 125 -21.71 17.03 -7.90
CA ARG A 125 -22.37 16.07 -8.76
C ARG A 125 -21.34 15.45 -9.69
N GLY A 126 -21.13 14.15 -9.50
CA GLY A 126 -20.08 13.38 -10.15
C GLY A 126 -20.59 12.53 -11.32
N PRO A 127 -19.80 11.52 -11.75
CA PRO A 127 -20.08 10.66 -12.89
C PRO A 127 -21.44 9.93 -12.88
N ARG A 128 -21.97 9.59 -11.69
CA ARG A 128 -23.28 8.97 -11.53
C ARG A 128 -24.43 9.91 -11.85
N ASN A 129 -24.18 11.21 -11.89
CA ASN A 129 -25.17 12.25 -12.13
C ASN A 129 -26.40 12.10 -11.21
N SER A 130 -26.15 11.80 -9.92
CA SER A 130 -27.19 11.61 -8.92
C SER A 130 -28.05 12.88 -8.76
N ARG A 131 -29.37 12.68 -8.56
CA ARG A 131 -30.30 13.78 -8.25
C ARG A 131 -29.96 14.45 -6.91
N ILE A 132 -29.54 13.64 -5.94
CA ILE A 132 -29.08 14.09 -4.62
C ILE A 132 -27.59 14.41 -4.74
N GLU A 133 -27.20 15.61 -4.31
CA GLU A 133 -25.79 16.02 -4.33
C GLU A 133 -24.94 15.16 -3.38
N GLY A 134 -23.77 14.76 -3.86
CA GLY A 134 -22.73 14.18 -3.01
C GLY A 134 -22.12 15.25 -2.12
N SER A 135 -21.49 14.84 -1.01
CA SER A 135 -20.67 15.77 -0.23
C SER A 135 -19.43 15.12 0.36
N VAL A 136 -18.38 15.92 0.46
CA VAL A 136 -17.12 15.60 1.14
C VAL A 136 -16.98 16.53 2.34
N LYS A 137 -16.70 15.94 3.50
CA LYS A 137 -16.38 16.69 4.71
C LYS A 137 -14.88 16.99 4.73
N LEU A 138 -14.52 18.20 5.11
CA LEU A 138 -13.16 18.63 5.40
C LEU A 138 -13.05 18.90 6.88
N ASP A 139 -12.11 18.24 7.55
CA ASP A 139 -11.78 18.49 8.96
C ASP A 139 -10.38 19.08 9.03
N ILE A 140 -10.26 20.36 9.37
CA ILE A 140 -8.99 21.08 9.39
C ILE A 140 -8.69 21.54 10.82
N LEU A 141 -7.57 21.10 11.38
CA LEU A 141 -7.12 21.47 12.72
C LEU A 141 -5.77 22.17 12.68
N SER A 142 -5.63 23.34 13.28
CA SER A 142 -4.34 24.04 13.42
C SER A 142 -3.64 23.77 14.76
N SER A 143 -4.29 23.13 15.73
CA SER A 143 -3.70 22.87 17.05
C SER A 143 -2.86 21.59 17.15
N GLU A 144 -2.84 20.77 16.10
CA GLU A 144 -2.15 19.48 16.11
C GLU A 144 -0.64 19.66 15.85
N GLU A 145 0.17 18.92 16.61
CA GLU A 145 1.63 18.91 16.43
C GLU A 145 2.03 17.83 15.42
N VAL A 146 2.86 18.23 14.44
CA VAL A 146 3.46 17.34 13.45
C VAL A 146 4.92 17.12 13.84
N PHE A 147 5.27 15.90 14.23
CA PHE A 147 6.59 15.59 14.79
C PHE A 147 7.59 15.10 13.74
N MET A 148 7.12 14.44 12.69
CA MET A 148 7.92 14.00 11.56
C MET A 148 7.77 14.99 10.40
N GLN A 149 8.80 15.06 9.57
CA GLN A 149 8.73 15.91 8.39
C GLN A 149 7.60 15.43 7.45
N PRO A 150 6.65 16.31 7.07
CA PRO A 150 5.64 15.98 6.08
C PRO A 150 6.28 15.53 4.76
N VAL A 151 5.63 14.59 4.09
CA VAL A 151 6.12 14.02 2.83
C VAL A 151 5.14 14.32 1.72
N PHE A 152 5.65 14.54 0.50
CA PHE A 152 4.82 14.57 -0.69
C PHE A 152 4.64 13.14 -1.19
N ARG A 153 3.39 12.74 -1.42
CA ARG A 153 3.03 11.43 -1.96
C ARG A 153 2.17 11.59 -3.21
N GLU A 154 2.41 10.73 -4.19
CA GLU A 154 1.53 10.59 -5.34
C GLU A 154 0.14 10.13 -4.89
N ILE A 155 -0.89 10.72 -5.47
CA ILE A 155 -2.27 10.42 -5.15
C ILE A 155 -2.69 9.19 -5.94
N HIS A 156 -3.05 8.13 -5.23
CA HIS A 156 -3.58 6.92 -5.85
C HIS A 156 -4.97 7.19 -6.47
N HIS A 157 -5.03 7.02 -7.78
CA HIS A 157 -6.21 7.27 -8.62
C HIS A 157 -6.40 6.13 -9.64
N PRO A 158 -6.94 4.97 -9.22
CA PRO A 158 -7.03 3.75 -10.04
C PRO A 158 -8.24 3.77 -10.98
N TYR A 159 -8.39 4.85 -11.73
CA TYR A 159 -9.51 5.09 -12.64
C TYR A 159 -9.02 5.19 -14.08
N SER A 160 -9.91 5.07 -15.06
CA SER A 160 -9.52 5.11 -16.47
C SER A 160 -9.01 6.49 -16.91
N ASP A 161 -9.50 7.56 -16.29
CA ASP A 161 -8.92 8.89 -16.42
C ASP A 161 -7.69 9.05 -15.53
N ARG A 162 -6.87 10.06 -15.83
CA ARG A 162 -5.64 10.32 -15.09
C ARG A 162 -5.72 11.69 -14.46
N LEU A 163 -5.20 11.79 -13.25
CA LEU A 163 -4.87 13.09 -12.67
C LEU A 163 -3.73 13.71 -13.51
N PRO A 164 -3.71 15.05 -13.68
CA PRO A 164 -2.61 15.74 -14.36
C PRO A 164 -1.22 15.45 -13.75
N GLU A 165 -0.15 15.76 -14.50
CA GLU A 165 1.23 15.51 -14.07
C GLU A 165 1.54 16.14 -12.69
N ASN A 166 2.39 15.48 -11.91
CA ASN A 166 2.72 15.87 -10.53
C ASN A 166 1.52 15.89 -9.57
N ALA A 167 0.59 14.94 -9.72
CA ALA A 167 -0.53 14.69 -8.80
C ALA A 167 -0.06 14.19 -7.43
N THR A 168 0.56 15.08 -6.66
CA THR A 168 1.05 14.81 -5.31
C THR A 168 0.32 15.67 -4.28
N VAL A 169 0.27 15.17 -3.05
CA VAL A 169 -0.27 15.91 -1.90
C VAL A 169 0.72 15.81 -0.73
N LYS A 170 0.85 16.91 0.02
CA LYS A 170 1.63 16.96 1.26
C LYS A 170 0.84 16.24 2.35
N CYS A 171 1.40 15.19 2.93
CA CYS A 171 0.76 14.39 3.96
C CYS A 171 1.72 14.05 5.11
N TYR A 172 1.16 13.53 6.20
CA TYR A 172 1.95 12.93 7.28
C TYR A 172 2.81 11.78 6.74
N SER A 173 3.95 11.50 7.39
CA SER A 173 4.67 10.26 7.17
C SER A 173 3.80 9.07 7.57
N PHE A 174 4.14 7.89 7.05
CA PHE A 174 3.38 6.68 7.33
C PHE A 174 3.38 6.34 8.83
N GLU A 175 4.55 6.45 9.45
CA GLU A 175 4.77 6.24 10.88
C GLU A 175 3.93 7.20 11.72
N GLU A 176 3.83 8.47 11.31
CA GLU A 176 3.05 9.44 12.07
C GLU A 176 1.53 9.21 11.97
N VAL A 177 1.03 8.80 10.80
CA VAL A 177 -0.39 8.40 10.67
C VAL A 177 -0.67 7.18 11.54
N PHE A 178 0.21 6.16 11.53
CA PHE A 178 0.03 4.97 12.36
C PHE A 178 0.00 5.32 13.85
N THR A 179 0.95 6.13 14.32
CA THR A 179 0.98 6.57 15.71
C THR A 179 -0.28 7.37 16.09
N GLU A 180 -0.80 8.22 15.21
CA GLU A 180 -2.07 8.90 15.47
C GLU A 180 -3.25 7.93 15.63
N LYS A 181 -3.30 6.82 14.87
CA LYS A 181 -4.32 5.79 15.04
C LYS A 181 -4.23 5.13 16.41
N ILE A 182 -3.02 4.79 16.86
CA ILE A 182 -2.79 4.19 18.19
C ILE A 182 -3.24 5.15 19.29
N ARG A 183 -2.85 6.42 19.21
CA ARG A 183 -3.29 7.46 20.15
C ARG A 183 -4.82 7.64 20.14
N ALA A 184 -5.44 7.67 18.96
CA ALA A 184 -6.89 7.80 18.82
C ALA A 184 -7.63 6.58 19.41
N MET A 185 -7.09 5.37 19.26
CA MET A 185 -7.65 4.17 19.90
C MET A 185 -7.67 4.31 21.43
N ALA A 186 -6.61 4.86 22.03
CA ALA A 186 -6.56 5.15 23.46
C ALA A 186 -7.61 6.18 23.91
N GLU A 187 -7.86 7.19 23.08
CA GLU A 187 -8.75 8.31 23.39
C GLU A 187 -10.24 7.96 23.24
N ARG A 188 -10.61 7.26 22.16
CA ARG A 188 -12.03 7.06 21.78
C ARG A 188 -12.42 5.61 21.49
N CYS A 189 -11.46 4.68 21.40
CA CYS A 189 -11.66 3.24 21.20
C CYS A 189 -12.72 2.91 20.12
N ARG A 190 -12.51 3.34 18.86
CA ARG A 190 -13.48 3.12 17.78
C ARG A 190 -13.12 1.93 16.89
N PRO A 191 -14.12 1.20 16.35
CA PRO A 191 -13.92 0.12 15.37
C PRO A 191 -12.94 0.43 14.24
N ARG A 192 -13.02 1.65 13.67
CA ARG A 192 -12.13 2.08 12.58
C ARG A 192 -10.68 2.18 13.03
N ASP A 193 -10.41 2.61 14.26
CA ASP A 193 -9.05 2.72 14.78
C ASP A 193 -8.48 1.31 15.03
N LEU A 194 -9.27 0.40 15.62
CA LEU A 194 -8.88 -1.01 15.77
C LEU A 194 -8.58 -1.66 14.41
N PHE A 195 -9.48 -1.50 13.44
CA PHE A 195 -9.30 -2.03 12.09
C PHE A 195 -8.02 -1.50 11.45
N ASP A 196 -7.82 -0.18 11.52
CA ASP A 196 -6.66 0.49 10.94
C ASP A 196 -5.35 0.03 11.61
N ILE A 197 -5.30 -0.06 12.94
CA ILE A 197 -4.09 -0.47 13.67
C ILE A 197 -3.67 -1.89 13.29
N ILE A 198 -4.62 -2.83 13.31
CA ILE A 198 -4.31 -4.25 13.07
C ILE A 198 -3.89 -4.48 11.62
N LEU A 199 -4.53 -3.82 10.65
CA LEU A 199 -4.07 -3.94 9.26
C LEU A 199 -2.68 -3.35 9.04
N LEU A 200 -2.37 -2.18 9.61
CA LEU A 200 -1.03 -1.59 9.50
C LEU A 200 0.03 -2.47 10.18
N TYR A 201 -0.32 -3.03 11.33
CA TYR A 201 0.54 -3.96 12.06
C TYR A 201 0.84 -5.22 11.23
N ARG A 202 -0.19 -5.87 10.67
CA ARG A 202 -0.03 -7.05 9.79
C ARG A 202 0.77 -6.73 8.53
N ASP A 203 0.54 -5.58 7.90
CA ASP A 203 1.16 -5.27 6.61
C ASP A 203 2.65 -4.92 6.73
N LYS A 204 3.00 -4.06 7.69
CA LYS A 204 4.34 -3.44 7.76
C LYS A 204 5.05 -3.68 9.09
N PHE A 205 4.39 -3.43 10.21
CA PHE A 205 5.09 -3.24 11.48
C PHE A 205 5.39 -4.52 12.26
N GLN A 206 4.70 -5.63 12.01
CA GLN A 206 4.91 -6.88 12.74
C GLN A 206 6.34 -7.45 12.66
N PHE A 207 7.13 -6.98 11.68
CA PHE A 207 8.53 -7.38 11.46
C PHE A 207 9.53 -6.22 11.66
N GLU A 208 9.07 -5.05 12.09
CA GLU A 208 9.90 -3.86 12.30
C GLU A 208 10.13 -3.57 13.80
N ASP A 209 11.20 -2.84 14.12
CA ASP A 209 11.46 -2.38 15.49
C ASP A 209 10.43 -1.32 15.91
N MET A 210 9.87 -1.47 17.10
CA MET A 210 8.83 -0.59 17.65
C MET A 210 9.35 0.78 18.09
N LYS A 211 10.67 0.96 18.22
CA LYS A 211 11.30 2.14 18.85
C LYS A 211 10.78 3.47 18.33
N THR A 212 10.82 3.65 17.01
CA THR A 212 10.36 4.88 16.38
C THR A 212 8.88 5.18 16.67
N ILE A 213 8.03 4.15 16.61
CA ILE A 213 6.58 4.30 16.84
C ILE A 213 6.30 4.61 18.31
N ARG A 214 6.99 3.96 19.24
CA ARG A 214 6.82 4.19 20.68
C ARG A 214 7.29 5.59 21.09
N ASP A 215 8.46 6.03 20.64
CA ASP A 215 8.99 7.36 20.92
C ASP A 215 8.05 8.46 20.39
N LEU A 216 7.48 8.25 19.19
CA LEU A 216 6.50 9.17 18.60
C LEU A 216 5.17 9.14 19.35
N LEU A 217 4.73 7.96 19.80
CA LEU A 217 3.49 7.78 20.56
C LEU A 217 3.55 8.48 21.90
N GLU A 218 4.66 8.34 22.62
CA GLU A 218 4.90 9.03 23.88
C GLU A 218 4.77 10.56 23.72
N LYS A 219 5.44 11.13 22.72
CA LYS A 219 5.35 12.56 22.41
C LYS A 219 3.91 13.00 22.13
N LYS A 220 3.17 12.27 21.30
CA LYS A 220 1.77 12.60 20.95
C LYS A 220 0.81 12.43 22.13
N CYS A 221 0.99 11.39 22.95
CA CYS A 221 0.19 11.18 24.16
C CYS A 221 0.44 12.30 25.18
N ASN A 222 1.68 12.71 25.40
CA ASN A 222 2.04 13.79 26.33
C ASN A 222 1.36 15.12 25.99
N ILE A 223 1.29 15.49 24.70
CA ILE A 223 0.57 16.71 24.27
C ILE A 223 -0.91 16.66 24.66
N LYS A 224 -1.54 15.50 24.51
CA LYS A 224 -2.95 15.30 24.85
C LYS A 224 -3.16 14.95 26.34
N LYS A 225 -2.10 14.94 27.15
CA LYS A 225 -2.10 14.53 28.56
C LYS A 225 -2.68 13.13 28.77
N LEU A 226 -2.41 12.23 27.81
CA LEU A 226 -2.78 10.82 27.86
C LEU A 226 -1.57 9.99 28.30
N SER A 227 -1.82 8.87 28.97
CA SER A 227 -0.81 7.83 29.14
C SER A 227 -0.56 7.09 27.82
N ILE A 228 0.60 6.46 27.67
CA ILE A 228 0.83 5.52 26.56
C ILE A 228 -0.17 4.37 26.71
N PRO A 229 -0.94 4.02 25.65
CA PRO A 229 -1.89 2.92 25.73
C PRO A 229 -1.18 1.59 25.94
N THR A 230 -1.75 0.78 26.80
CA THR A 230 -1.47 -0.66 26.98
C THR A 230 -2.70 -1.49 26.66
N LEU A 231 -2.53 -2.80 26.46
CA LEU A 231 -3.66 -3.72 26.25
C LEU A 231 -4.71 -3.58 27.37
N ASP A 232 -4.26 -3.52 28.62
CA ASP A 232 -5.13 -3.38 29.80
C ASP A 232 -5.87 -2.05 29.80
N SER A 233 -5.20 -0.95 29.42
CA SER A 233 -5.84 0.37 29.34
C SER A 233 -6.96 0.39 28.30
N ILE A 234 -6.77 -0.29 27.16
CA ILE A 234 -7.77 -0.39 26.10
C ILE A 234 -8.95 -1.26 26.55
N LYS A 235 -8.67 -2.45 27.11
CA LYS A 235 -9.73 -3.38 27.59
C LYS A 235 -10.58 -2.79 28.70
N ASN A 236 -9.97 -2.00 29.59
CA ASN A 236 -10.65 -1.36 30.72
C ASN A 236 -11.33 -0.04 30.35
N SER A 237 -11.20 0.42 29.09
CA SER A 237 -11.89 1.62 28.62
C SER A 237 -13.41 1.43 28.64
N SER A 238 -14.15 2.46 29.07
CA SER A 238 -15.61 2.48 29.00
C SER A 238 -16.16 2.36 27.58
N HIS A 239 -15.33 2.63 26.56
CA HIS A 239 -15.68 2.53 25.15
C HIS A 239 -15.43 1.15 24.54
N TYR A 240 -14.65 0.28 25.20
CA TYR A 240 -14.31 -1.04 24.67
C TYR A 240 -15.53 -1.92 24.34
N PRO A 241 -16.59 -2.00 25.17
CA PRO A 241 -17.78 -2.79 24.85
C PRO A 241 -18.49 -2.33 23.57
N ALA A 242 -18.35 -1.06 23.17
CA ALA A 242 -18.98 -0.53 21.97
C ALA A 242 -18.28 -0.98 20.67
N LEU A 243 -17.06 -1.54 20.75
CA LEU A 243 -16.32 -1.99 19.57
C LEU A 243 -17.12 -3.03 18.78
N GLU A 244 -17.69 -4.03 19.46
CA GLU A 244 -18.46 -5.10 18.81
C GLU A 244 -19.80 -4.58 18.26
N GLY A 245 -20.52 -3.80 19.07
CA GLY A 245 -21.82 -3.23 18.68
C GLY A 245 -21.75 -2.29 17.47
N GLU A 246 -20.67 -1.52 17.35
CA GLU A 246 -20.48 -0.55 16.27
C GLU A 246 -19.61 -1.08 15.11
N TRP A 247 -19.05 -2.29 15.22
CA TRP A 247 -18.16 -2.87 14.21
C TRP A 247 -18.77 -2.84 12.82
N LYS A 248 -19.99 -3.40 12.70
CA LYS A 248 -20.72 -3.45 11.44
C LYS A 248 -21.15 -2.07 10.95
N ASN A 249 -21.70 -1.25 11.85
CA ASN A 249 -22.24 0.06 11.50
C ASN A 249 -21.15 0.97 10.92
N MET A 250 -19.96 0.97 11.52
CA MET A 250 -18.90 1.89 11.14
C MET A 250 -18.06 1.45 9.93
N LEU A 251 -17.98 0.14 9.65
CA LEU A 251 -17.06 -0.43 8.65
C LEU A 251 -17.73 -1.11 7.46
N ALA A 252 -18.94 -1.66 7.58
CA ALA A 252 -19.50 -2.54 6.54
C ALA A 252 -19.70 -1.86 5.18
N HIS A 253 -19.98 -0.55 5.14
CA HIS A 253 -20.13 0.21 3.89
C HIS A 253 -18.78 0.61 3.27
N GLN A 254 -17.68 0.47 4.01
CA GLN A 254 -16.33 0.89 3.61
C GLN A 254 -15.47 -0.27 3.12
N LEU A 255 -16.02 -1.48 3.17
CA LEU A 255 -15.30 -2.73 2.95
C LEU A 255 -16.07 -3.63 1.98
N PRO A 256 -15.39 -4.32 1.06
CA PRO A 256 -16.00 -5.36 0.22
C PRO A 256 -16.69 -6.47 1.04
N HIS A 257 -16.12 -6.78 2.20
CA HIS A 257 -16.63 -7.80 3.10
C HIS A 257 -16.12 -7.53 4.53
N LEU A 258 -17.02 -7.39 5.50
CA LEU A 258 -16.66 -7.10 6.89
C LEU A 258 -16.01 -8.33 7.56
N PRO A 259 -14.74 -8.26 8.00
CA PRO A 259 -14.11 -9.35 8.75
C PRO A 259 -14.72 -9.49 10.15
N PRO A 260 -14.64 -10.69 10.78
CA PRO A 260 -15.07 -10.88 12.17
C PRO A 260 -14.17 -10.12 13.14
N ILE A 261 -14.78 -9.37 14.06
CA ILE A 261 -14.06 -8.58 15.07
C ILE A 261 -13.15 -9.44 15.96
N ALA A 262 -13.56 -10.68 16.27
CA ALA A 262 -12.79 -11.58 17.13
C ALA A 262 -11.33 -11.74 16.66
N SER A 263 -11.09 -11.89 15.35
CA SER A 263 -9.73 -11.98 14.79
C SER A 263 -8.91 -10.70 15.01
N PHE A 264 -9.55 -9.53 15.03
CA PHE A 264 -8.89 -8.25 15.28
C PHE A 264 -8.58 -8.06 16.76
N LEU A 265 -9.44 -8.56 17.65
CA LEU A 265 -9.18 -8.54 19.10
C LEU A 265 -8.07 -9.51 19.49
N ASP A 266 -7.98 -10.67 18.84
CA ASP A 266 -6.88 -11.62 19.03
C ASP A 266 -5.54 -11.00 18.59
N ASP A 267 -5.51 -10.35 17.42
CA ASP A 267 -4.29 -9.70 16.94
C ASP A 267 -3.97 -8.41 17.70
N LEU A 268 -4.93 -7.80 18.39
CA LEU A 268 -4.68 -6.68 19.29
C LEU A 268 -3.74 -7.09 20.44
N ILE A 269 -3.84 -8.34 20.91
CA ILE A 269 -2.94 -8.87 21.93
C ILE A 269 -1.50 -8.89 21.39
N ARG A 270 -1.30 -9.46 20.19
CA ARG A 270 0.01 -9.54 19.53
C ARG A 270 0.60 -8.17 19.19
N PHE A 271 -0.26 -7.23 18.80
CA PHE A 271 0.13 -5.86 18.58
C PHE A 271 0.71 -5.23 19.85
N PHE A 272 0.11 -5.46 21.02
CA PHE A 272 0.65 -4.95 22.28
C PHE A 272 1.86 -5.74 22.77
N ASP A 273 1.97 -7.04 22.50
CA ASP A 273 3.23 -7.79 22.70
C ASP A 273 4.39 -7.14 21.94
N TRP A 274 4.14 -6.70 20.71
CA TRP A 274 5.10 -5.94 19.91
C TRP A 274 5.37 -4.53 20.46
N LEU A 275 4.33 -3.75 20.75
CA LEU A 275 4.48 -2.34 21.17
C LEU A 275 5.06 -2.19 22.59
N GLU A 276 4.68 -3.08 23.51
CA GLU A 276 5.06 -3.00 24.93
C GLU A 276 6.36 -3.75 25.20
N ALA A 277 6.48 -4.98 24.72
CA ALA A 277 7.58 -5.89 25.01
C ALA A 277 8.60 -6.04 23.88
N GLY A 278 8.36 -5.44 22.70
CA GLY A 278 9.27 -5.54 21.56
C GLY A 278 9.30 -6.93 20.93
N ILE A 279 8.24 -7.73 21.11
CA ILE A 279 8.15 -9.08 20.54
C ILE A 279 7.88 -8.96 19.04
N ILE A 280 8.88 -9.33 18.24
CA ILE A 280 8.79 -9.35 16.78
C ILE A 280 8.32 -10.74 16.34
N ALA A 281 7.33 -10.79 15.44
CA ALA A 281 6.85 -12.06 14.91
C ALA A 281 7.88 -12.71 13.98
N GLU A 282 7.92 -14.05 13.95
CA GLU A 282 8.72 -14.75 12.94
C GLU A 282 8.12 -14.54 11.55
N ALA A 283 8.96 -14.09 10.61
CA ALA A 283 8.51 -13.84 9.24
C ALA A 283 8.09 -15.16 8.56
N PRO A 284 6.84 -15.27 8.06
CA PRO A 284 6.39 -16.48 7.41
C PRO A 284 7.15 -16.72 6.11
N ILE A 285 7.36 -17.99 5.78
CA ILE A 285 8.14 -18.40 4.61
C ILE A 285 7.30 -18.18 3.34
N ALA A 286 7.91 -17.68 2.26
CA ALA A 286 7.26 -17.60 0.96
C ALA A 286 6.81 -18.98 0.47
N ILE A 287 5.72 -19.05 -0.29
CA ILE A 287 5.29 -20.33 -0.88
C ILE A 287 6.36 -20.78 -1.88
N ALA A 288 7.01 -21.90 -1.58
CA ALA A 288 8.02 -22.49 -2.44
C ALA A 288 7.42 -22.74 -3.83
N THR A 289 8.13 -22.26 -4.84
CA THR A 289 7.95 -22.72 -6.21
C THR A 289 8.33 -24.21 -6.30
N HIS A 290 7.78 -24.95 -7.26
CA HIS A 290 8.22 -26.34 -7.44
C HIS A 290 9.73 -26.38 -7.76
N PRO A 291 10.45 -27.48 -7.46
CA PRO A 291 11.88 -27.58 -7.79
C PRO A 291 12.13 -27.28 -9.28
N GLY A 292 12.86 -26.19 -9.56
CA GLY A 292 13.13 -25.70 -10.92
C GLY A 292 12.34 -24.46 -11.33
N GLU A 293 11.44 -23.93 -10.52
CA GLU A 293 10.69 -22.70 -10.82
C GLU A 293 11.35 -21.47 -10.14
N ASN A 294 11.87 -20.52 -10.92
CA ASN A 294 12.40 -19.24 -10.45
C ASN A 294 11.37 -18.12 -10.61
N ILE A 295 11.27 -17.24 -9.62
CA ILE A 295 10.40 -16.06 -9.66
C ILE A 295 11.18 -14.90 -10.28
N GLU A 296 10.76 -14.39 -11.44
CA GLU A 296 11.18 -13.09 -11.95
C GLU A 296 10.17 -12.02 -11.52
N ILE A 297 10.63 -11.07 -10.69
CA ILE A 297 9.84 -9.90 -10.33
C ILE A 297 9.99 -8.88 -11.47
N ARG A 298 9.02 -8.84 -12.39
CA ARG A 298 8.86 -7.73 -13.33
C ARG A 298 7.80 -6.78 -12.79
N GLN A 299 8.17 -5.52 -12.56
CA GLN A 299 7.20 -4.47 -12.27
C GLN A 299 6.52 -4.06 -13.57
N TYR A 300 5.24 -4.37 -13.72
CA TYR A 300 4.44 -3.90 -14.84
C TYR A 300 3.86 -2.53 -14.49
N GLN A 301 4.20 -1.50 -15.28
CA GLN A 301 3.63 -0.17 -15.15
C GLN A 301 2.38 -0.05 -16.04
N GLY A 302 1.20 0.21 -15.45
CA GLY A 302 -0.06 0.48 -16.15
C GLY A 302 -1.27 -0.30 -15.63
N ILE A 303 -2.47 0.20 -15.91
CA ILE A 303 -3.76 -0.45 -15.59
C ILE A 303 -3.82 -1.82 -16.26
N GLN A 304 -3.67 -2.89 -15.47
CA GLN A 304 -3.90 -4.25 -15.95
C GLN A 304 -5.39 -4.59 -15.83
N HIS A 305 -6.11 -4.56 -16.94
CA HIS A 305 -7.35 -5.34 -17.04
C HIS A 305 -6.96 -6.82 -17.14
N TRP A 306 -7.14 -7.56 -16.04
CA TRP A 306 -6.72 -8.96 -15.94
C TRP A 306 -7.47 -9.90 -16.90
N ASN A 307 -8.56 -9.43 -17.54
CA ASN A 307 -9.51 -10.23 -18.30
C ASN A 307 -9.84 -11.55 -17.59
N ALA A 308 -9.85 -11.50 -16.25
CA ALA A 308 -10.09 -12.66 -15.41
C ALA A 308 -11.60 -12.90 -15.33
N PRO A 309 -12.05 -14.17 -15.32
CA PRO A 309 -13.48 -14.50 -15.21
C PRO A 309 -14.05 -14.17 -13.81
N VAL A 310 -13.20 -13.80 -12.86
CA VAL A 310 -13.54 -13.54 -11.46
C VAL A 310 -12.86 -12.25 -10.96
N PRO A 311 -13.48 -11.53 -9.99
CA PRO A 311 -12.89 -10.35 -9.41
C PRO A 311 -11.64 -10.69 -8.57
N LEU A 312 -10.45 -10.41 -9.09
CA LEU A 312 -9.20 -10.71 -8.39
C LEU A 312 -9.02 -9.84 -7.14
N GLU A 313 -9.62 -8.65 -7.12
CA GLU A 313 -9.63 -7.77 -5.94
C GLU A 313 -10.28 -8.42 -4.71
N LYS A 314 -11.27 -9.32 -4.90
CA LYS A 314 -11.84 -10.09 -3.78
C LYS A 314 -10.83 -11.07 -3.19
N ILE A 315 -9.96 -11.66 -4.02
CA ILE A 315 -8.89 -12.54 -3.55
C ILE A 315 -7.84 -11.74 -2.80
N ARG A 316 -7.39 -10.61 -3.38
CA ARG A 316 -6.42 -9.71 -2.74
C ARG A 316 -6.93 -9.23 -1.39
N TYR A 317 -8.18 -8.76 -1.35
CA TYR A 317 -8.83 -8.32 -0.11
C TYR A 317 -8.86 -9.43 0.95
N ALA A 318 -9.31 -10.64 0.58
CA ALA A 318 -9.36 -11.77 1.50
C ALA A 318 -7.97 -12.15 2.02
N ALA A 319 -6.96 -12.16 1.15
CA ALA A 319 -5.59 -12.48 1.53
C ALA A 319 -5.02 -11.47 2.53
N VAL A 320 -5.15 -10.16 2.26
CA VAL A 320 -4.64 -9.09 3.14
C VAL A 320 -5.39 -9.07 4.49
N ASN A 321 -6.68 -9.43 4.51
CA ASN A 321 -7.47 -9.49 5.74
C ASN A 321 -7.41 -10.86 6.45
N HIS A 322 -6.59 -11.80 5.96
CA HIS A 322 -6.46 -13.17 6.45
C HIS A 322 -7.80 -13.93 6.53
N LEU A 323 -8.62 -13.83 5.47
CA LEU A 323 -9.91 -14.51 5.34
C LEU A 323 -9.84 -15.64 4.32
N PHE A 324 -10.51 -16.75 4.62
CA PHE A 324 -10.72 -17.80 3.63
C PHE A 324 -11.61 -17.29 2.48
N ILE A 325 -11.33 -17.78 1.27
CA ILE A 325 -12.23 -17.65 0.12
C ILE A 325 -12.90 -18.98 -0.18
N LYS A 326 -14.13 -18.89 -0.66
CA LYS A 326 -14.90 -19.99 -1.22
C LYS A 326 -14.85 -19.87 -2.74
N LEU A 327 -14.23 -20.87 -3.39
CA LEU A 327 -13.97 -20.90 -4.82
C LEU A 327 -14.78 -22.00 -5.49
N LEU A 328 -15.65 -21.63 -6.44
CA LEU A 328 -16.24 -22.56 -7.40
C LEU A 328 -15.31 -22.67 -8.61
N TYR A 329 -14.82 -23.87 -8.89
CA TYR A 329 -13.73 -24.09 -9.84
C TYR A 329 -14.08 -25.18 -10.87
N ARG A 330 -13.73 -24.94 -12.13
CA ARG A 330 -13.85 -25.92 -13.21
C ARG A 330 -12.56 -26.71 -13.38
N LYS A 331 -12.63 -28.02 -13.15
CA LYS A 331 -11.50 -28.93 -13.36
C LYS A 331 -11.26 -29.20 -14.86
N GLN A 332 -10.16 -29.90 -15.18
CA GLN A 332 -9.82 -30.28 -16.56
C GLN A 332 -10.84 -31.22 -17.20
N ASN A 333 -11.53 -32.03 -16.40
CA ASN A 333 -12.59 -32.94 -16.84
C ASN A 333 -13.96 -32.24 -16.94
N GLU A 334 -14.00 -30.90 -17.02
CA GLU A 334 -15.20 -30.04 -17.01
C GLU A 334 -16.08 -30.15 -15.75
N GLU A 335 -15.71 -30.99 -14.77
CA GLU A 335 -16.40 -31.10 -13.48
C GLU A 335 -16.21 -29.81 -12.65
N THR A 336 -17.30 -29.30 -12.11
CA THR A 336 -17.27 -28.17 -11.17
C THR A 336 -17.10 -28.67 -9.74
N LYS A 337 -16.14 -28.12 -9.01
CA LYS A 337 -15.92 -28.42 -7.59
C LYS A 337 -15.72 -27.15 -6.78
N GLU A 338 -16.22 -27.17 -5.56
CA GLU A 338 -16.07 -26.10 -4.59
C GLU A 338 -14.89 -26.35 -3.65
N TYR A 339 -14.16 -25.28 -3.32
CA TYR A 339 -13.02 -25.30 -2.40
C TYR A 339 -13.08 -24.14 -1.40
N ILE A 340 -12.67 -24.40 -0.16
CA ILE A 340 -12.40 -23.38 0.85
C ILE A 340 -10.87 -23.23 0.95
N LEU A 341 -10.38 -22.01 0.71
CA LEU A 341 -8.97 -21.75 0.43
C LEU A 341 -8.44 -20.56 1.24
N GLU A 342 -7.21 -20.69 1.74
CA GLU A 342 -6.37 -19.57 2.22
C GLU A 342 -5.60 -19.02 1.00
N PRO A 343 -5.91 -17.81 0.50
CA PRO A 343 -5.20 -17.23 -0.63
C PRO A 343 -3.87 -16.60 -0.19
N TYR A 344 -2.77 -16.93 -0.88
CA TYR A 344 -1.43 -16.47 -0.50
C TYR A 344 -0.70 -15.69 -1.59
N SER A 345 -0.72 -16.15 -2.84
CA SER A 345 0.06 -15.52 -3.92
C SER A 345 -0.63 -15.67 -5.27
N LEU A 346 -0.54 -14.64 -6.11
CA LEU A 346 -0.89 -14.72 -7.52
C LEU A 346 0.41 -14.71 -8.32
N ARG A 347 0.52 -15.60 -9.31
CA ARG A 347 1.71 -15.71 -10.16
C ARG A 347 1.31 -15.93 -11.61
N ARG A 348 2.18 -15.56 -12.54
CA ARG A 348 1.94 -15.72 -13.98
C ARG A 348 2.95 -16.71 -14.55
N LYS A 349 2.51 -17.65 -15.38
CA LYS A 349 3.44 -18.47 -16.17
C LYS A 349 3.92 -17.68 -17.38
N HIS A 350 5.06 -18.08 -17.95
CA HIS A 350 5.54 -17.52 -19.21
C HIS A 350 4.52 -17.64 -20.37
N SER A 351 3.67 -18.68 -20.35
CA SER A 351 2.56 -18.83 -21.30
C SER A 351 1.41 -17.82 -21.12
N GLY A 352 1.51 -16.91 -20.15
CA GLY A 352 0.50 -15.90 -19.82
C GLY A 352 -0.55 -16.37 -18.80
N GLU A 353 -0.61 -17.67 -18.49
CA GLU A 353 -1.58 -18.25 -17.54
C GLU A 353 -1.39 -17.69 -16.13
N LEU A 354 -2.49 -17.30 -15.49
CA LEU A 354 -2.50 -16.84 -14.10
C LEU A 354 -2.82 -17.98 -13.14
N LEU A 355 -2.03 -18.05 -12.07
CA LEU A 355 -2.11 -19.07 -11.04
C LEU A 355 -2.29 -18.43 -9.67
N LEU A 356 -3.35 -18.84 -8.97
CA LEU A 356 -3.50 -18.61 -7.55
C LEU A 356 -2.83 -19.76 -6.78
N TYR A 357 -1.87 -19.41 -5.94
CA TYR A 357 -1.33 -20.29 -4.92
C TYR A 357 -2.14 -20.11 -3.65
N ALA A 358 -2.81 -21.19 -3.25
CA ALA A 358 -3.69 -21.19 -2.10
C ALA A 358 -3.62 -22.52 -1.37
N LEU A 359 -3.87 -22.49 -0.07
CA LEU A 359 -3.89 -23.66 0.78
C LEU A 359 -5.33 -24.08 1.05
N LYS A 360 -5.64 -25.36 0.84
CA LYS A 360 -6.98 -25.87 1.16
C LYS A 360 -7.14 -25.96 2.66
N GLU A 361 -8.35 -25.69 3.12
CA GLU A 361 -8.73 -25.91 4.50
C GLU A 361 -8.36 -27.33 4.97
N GLY A 362 -7.64 -27.43 6.09
CA GLY A 362 -7.17 -28.69 6.66
C GLY A 362 -5.95 -29.32 5.97
N GLU A 363 -5.48 -28.78 4.84
CA GLU A 363 -4.26 -29.25 4.18
C GLU A 363 -3.03 -28.46 4.64
N ILE A 364 -1.85 -29.05 4.44
CA ILE A 364 -0.54 -28.46 4.82
C ILE A 364 0.20 -27.92 3.58
N GLN A 365 0.02 -28.53 2.41
CA GLN A 365 0.75 -28.16 1.20
C GLN A 365 -0.09 -27.25 0.28
N PRO A 366 0.45 -26.08 -0.14
CA PRO A 366 -0.23 -25.20 -1.08
C PRO A 366 -0.49 -25.88 -2.43
N LYS A 367 -1.61 -25.50 -3.05
CA LYS A 367 -2.02 -25.95 -4.39
C LYS A 367 -2.16 -24.75 -5.33
N GLN A 368 -2.07 -25.05 -6.62
CA GLN A 368 -2.19 -24.06 -7.69
C GLN A 368 -3.57 -24.15 -8.36
N PHE A 369 -4.19 -23.01 -8.59
CA PHE A 369 -5.49 -22.89 -9.25
C PHE A 369 -5.37 -21.93 -10.43
N ARG A 370 -5.79 -22.36 -11.63
CA ARG A 370 -5.80 -21.52 -12.82
C ARG A 370 -6.93 -20.49 -12.74
N VAL A 371 -6.59 -19.20 -12.83
CA VAL A 371 -7.58 -18.11 -12.71
C VAL A 371 -8.64 -18.18 -13.80
N ASP A 372 -8.26 -18.54 -15.03
CA ASP A 372 -9.18 -18.69 -16.17
C ASP A 372 -10.22 -19.81 -15.99
N ARG A 373 -10.05 -20.66 -14.99
CA ARG A 373 -10.97 -21.76 -14.65
C ARG A 373 -11.81 -21.49 -13.41
N MET A 374 -11.63 -20.34 -12.77
CA MET A 374 -12.45 -19.92 -11.65
C MET A 374 -13.80 -19.45 -12.17
N ILE A 375 -14.88 -19.98 -11.59
CA ILE A 375 -16.26 -19.64 -11.97
C ILE A 375 -16.81 -18.57 -11.03
N ARG A 376 -16.59 -18.72 -9.72
CA ARG A 376 -17.12 -17.80 -8.71
C ARG A 376 -16.23 -17.75 -7.48
N ILE A 377 -16.11 -16.57 -6.88
CA ILE A 377 -15.37 -16.33 -5.64
C ILE A 377 -16.27 -15.61 -4.64
N GLU A 378 -16.31 -16.14 -3.43
CA GLU A 378 -16.97 -15.53 -2.28
C GLU A 378 -15.96 -15.40 -1.14
N ILE A 379 -15.93 -14.23 -0.49
CA ILE A 379 -15.14 -14.03 0.73
C ILE A 379 -15.95 -14.62 1.89
N THR A 380 -15.29 -15.33 2.80
CA THR A 380 -15.95 -15.92 3.96
C THR A 380 -15.68 -15.11 5.23
N ASN A 381 -16.48 -15.32 6.28
CA ASN A 381 -16.22 -14.81 7.63
C ASN A 381 -15.23 -15.65 8.43
N LYS A 382 -14.59 -16.65 7.82
CA LYS A 382 -13.64 -17.53 8.51
C LYS A 382 -12.24 -16.93 8.41
N PRO A 383 -11.60 -16.54 9.52
CA PRO A 383 -10.22 -16.08 9.50
C PRO A 383 -9.24 -17.26 9.43
N PHE A 384 -8.02 -17.02 8.97
CA PHE A 384 -6.88 -17.93 9.10
C PHE A 384 -5.67 -17.22 9.69
N ILE A 385 -4.72 -17.98 10.23
CA ILE A 385 -3.40 -17.46 10.60
C ILE A 385 -2.44 -17.86 9.48
N PRO A 386 -1.78 -16.89 8.79
CA PRO A 386 -0.89 -17.19 7.69
C PRO A 386 0.24 -18.15 8.09
N ARG A 387 0.31 -19.30 7.41
CA ARG A 387 1.43 -20.24 7.53
C ARG A 387 2.55 -19.94 6.52
N TYR A 388 2.19 -19.25 5.46
CA TYR A 388 3.08 -18.78 4.41
C TYR A 388 2.97 -17.26 4.28
N LYS A 389 3.97 -16.64 3.68
CA LYS A 389 3.93 -15.22 3.36
C LYS A 389 2.78 -14.95 2.40
N VAL A 390 1.90 -14.03 2.78
CA VAL A 390 0.92 -13.44 1.87
C VAL A 390 1.68 -12.48 0.95
N GLU A 391 1.76 -12.82 -0.33
CA GLU A 391 2.49 -12.08 -1.38
C GLU A 391 1.57 -11.12 -2.17
N PHE A 392 0.31 -10.98 -1.75
CA PHE A 392 -0.58 -9.95 -2.25
C PHE A 392 -0.13 -8.59 -1.70
N ALA A 393 0.29 -7.69 -2.59
CA ALA A 393 0.66 -6.34 -2.19
C ALA A 393 -0.58 -5.56 -1.72
N SER A 394 -0.44 -4.83 -0.61
CA SER A 394 -1.44 -3.90 -0.08
C SER A 394 -1.51 -2.61 -0.91
N THR A 395 -0.48 -2.35 -1.72
CA THR A 395 -0.37 -1.25 -2.69
C THR A 395 -0.11 -1.75 -4.10
N GLY A 396 -0.34 -0.88 -5.08
CA GLY A 396 -0.16 -1.15 -6.48
C GLY A 396 -1.21 -2.08 -7.07
N PHE A 397 -1.14 -2.19 -8.39
CA PHE A 397 -1.77 -3.25 -9.15
C PHE A 397 -1.43 -4.62 -8.54
N ILE A 398 -2.39 -5.55 -8.58
CA ILE A 398 -2.15 -6.95 -8.23
C ILE A 398 -0.86 -7.41 -8.94
N ASN A 399 0.15 -7.84 -8.19
CA ASN A 399 1.36 -8.32 -8.81
C ASN A 399 1.24 -9.83 -9.05
N ALA A 400 1.54 -10.27 -10.27
CA ALA A 400 1.62 -11.68 -10.62
C ALA A 400 3.01 -11.97 -11.21
N PRO A 401 4.03 -12.20 -10.36
CA PRO A 401 5.40 -12.43 -10.81
C PRO A 401 5.48 -13.60 -11.78
N GLU A 402 6.41 -13.52 -12.75
CA GLU A 402 6.60 -14.59 -13.70
C GLU A 402 7.32 -15.78 -13.07
N ILE A 403 6.83 -16.98 -13.37
CA ILE A 403 7.46 -18.25 -12.98
C ILE A 403 8.20 -18.83 -14.18
N ASN A 404 9.51 -18.98 -14.05
CA ASN A 404 10.38 -19.62 -15.03
C ASN A 404 10.72 -21.05 -14.60
N ARG A 405 10.34 -22.06 -15.38
CA ARG A 405 10.88 -23.42 -15.22
C ARG A 405 12.28 -23.50 -15.83
N THR A 406 13.30 -23.81 -15.03
CA THR A 406 14.49 -24.47 -15.55
C THR A 406 14.08 -25.88 -15.95
N GLU A 407 14.04 -26.14 -17.25
CA GLU A 407 13.89 -27.50 -17.75
C GLU A 407 14.99 -28.35 -17.10
N LYS A 408 14.60 -29.39 -16.36
CA LYS A 408 15.50 -30.49 -16.06
C LYS A 408 15.83 -31.13 -17.41
N GLN A 409 16.95 -30.73 -18.00
CA GLN A 409 17.58 -31.53 -19.04
C GLN A 409 17.89 -32.88 -18.41
N ASN A 410 17.08 -33.88 -18.75
CA ASN A 410 17.43 -35.27 -18.58
C ASN A 410 18.70 -35.51 -19.40
N PHE A 411 19.86 -35.36 -18.77
CA PHE A 411 21.14 -35.80 -19.34
C PHE A 411 21.23 -37.32 -19.19
N SER A 412 20.55 -38.04 -20.09
CA SER A 412 21.05 -39.32 -20.57
C SER A 412 22.05 -39.05 -21.69
N GLU A 413 23.32 -39.22 -21.33
CA GLU A 413 24.53 -39.40 -22.16
C GLU A 413 25.22 -38.20 -22.86
N PRO A 414 26.56 -38.29 -23.04
CA PRO A 414 27.44 -37.13 -22.97
C PRO A 414 28.00 -36.74 -24.34
N PHE A 415 27.71 -35.55 -24.83
CA PHE A 415 28.44 -35.01 -25.98
C PHE A 415 28.73 -33.50 -25.90
N LYS A 416 30.00 -33.21 -25.62
CA LYS A 416 30.86 -32.07 -26.04
C LYS A 416 30.23 -30.67 -26.06
N GLN A 417 30.43 -29.93 -24.97
CA GLN A 417 30.21 -28.48 -24.91
C GLN A 417 31.28 -27.70 -25.70
N THR A 418 30.83 -26.97 -26.72
CA THR A 418 31.55 -25.83 -27.30
C THR A 418 30.96 -24.55 -26.71
N HIS A 419 31.73 -23.82 -25.90
CA HIS A 419 31.29 -22.57 -25.31
C HIS A 419 31.35 -21.42 -26.33
N LYS A 420 30.20 -20.96 -26.81
CA LYS A 420 30.04 -19.59 -27.33
C LYS A 420 29.58 -18.66 -26.20
N ARG A 421 30.34 -17.58 -26.00
CA ARG A 421 30.13 -16.54 -24.99
C ARG A 421 28.90 -15.68 -25.32
N SER A 422 27.99 -15.50 -24.36
CA SER A 422 27.02 -14.40 -24.36
C SER A 422 27.58 -13.19 -23.60
N SER A 423 27.42 -12.01 -24.18
CA SER A 423 27.86 -10.72 -23.69
C SER A 423 26.84 -10.14 -22.69
N PHE A 424 27.26 -9.92 -21.44
CA PHE A 424 26.52 -9.11 -20.46
C PHE A 424 26.81 -7.62 -20.69
N ILE A 425 25.76 -6.85 -20.94
CA ILE A 425 25.77 -5.38 -20.92
C ILE A 425 25.49 -4.95 -19.48
N LEU A 426 26.46 -4.31 -18.83
CA LEU A 426 26.36 -3.76 -17.48
C LEU A 426 26.25 -2.24 -17.55
N ASN A 427 25.18 -1.70 -16.96
CA ASN A 427 24.97 -0.27 -16.74
C ASN A 427 26.17 0.34 -15.98
N LYS A 428 26.86 1.29 -16.62
CA LYS A 428 27.89 2.15 -16.03
C LYS A 428 27.22 3.46 -15.61
N ASN A 429 27.25 3.80 -14.32
CA ASN A 429 27.25 5.17 -13.81
C ASN A 429 27.64 5.14 -12.32
N GLY A 430 28.93 5.02 -12.06
CA GLY A 430 29.50 5.01 -10.72
C GLY A 430 31.00 5.27 -10.78
N ILE A 431 31.49 6.07 -9.84
CA ILE A 431 32.88 6.52 -9.72
C ILE A 431 33.85 5.32 -9.78
N GLN A 432 34.82 5.38 -10.70
CA GLN A 432 35.83 4.34 -10.91
C GLN A 432 37.23 4.81 -10.51
N TYR A 433 37.88 4.03 -9.65
CA TYR A 433 39.26 4.21 -9.24
C TYR A 433 40.18 3.35 -10.11
N ILE A 434 41.19 3.94 -10.75
CA ILE A 434 42.12 3.23 -11.62
C ILE A 434 43.42 2.92 -10.88
N PHE A 435 43.79 1.64 -10.84
CA PHE A 435 45.03 1.13 -10.27
C PHE A 435 45.90 0.50 -11.34
N GLN A 436 47.22 0.70 -11.29
CA GLN A 436 48.17 0.13 -12.24
C GLN A 436 49.08 -0.90 -11.58
N CYS A 437 49.24 -2.05 -12.24
CA CYS A 437 50.20 -3.06 -11.84
C CYS A 437 51.64 -2.53 -12.03
N PRO A 438 52.51 -2.58 -11.01
CA PRO A 438 53.89 -2.10 -11.15
C PRO A 438 54.74 -2.99 -12.07
N TYR A 439 54.39 -4.28 -12.22
CA TYR A 439 55.18 -5.24 -12.99
C TYR A 439 54.86 -5.21 -14.50
N CYS A 440 53.57 -5.22 -14.86
CA CYS A 440 53.17 -5.26 -16.28
C CYS A 440 52.52 -3.97 -16.79
N GLN A 441 52.38 -2.95 -15.93
CA GLN A 441 51.79 -1.65 -16.23
C GLN A 441 50.32 -1.69 -16.69
N LYS A 442 49.63 -2.81 -16.49
CA LYS A 442 48.22 -2.97 -16.83
C LYS A 442 47.35 -2.23 -15.81
N LYS A 443 46.34 -1.51 -16.31
CA LYS A 443 45.41 -0.70 -15.50
C LYS A 443 44.11 -1.47 -15.21
N PHE A 444 43.56 -1.27 -14.01
CA PHE A 444 42.37 -1.93 -13.50
C PHE A 444 41.42 -0.90 -12.90
N SER A 445 40.16 -0.90 -13.34
CA SER A 445 39.11 -0.02 -12.80
C SER A 445 38.33 -0.72 -11.70
N HIS A 446 38.29 -0.12 -10.52
CA HIS A 446 37.55 -0.61 -9.37
C HIS A 446 36.45 0.39 -8.98
N LEU A 447 35.30 -0.10 -8.52
CA LEU A 447 34.21 0.75 -8.00
C LEU A 447 34.48 1.21 -6.56
N LYS A 448 35.47 0.62 -5.88
CA LYS A 448 35.95 0.98 -4.54
C LYS A 448 37.46 1.22 -4.60
N LYS A 449 37.99 2.07 -3.72
CA LYS A 449 39.43 2.42 -3.68
C LYS A 449 40.27 1.31 -3.03
N GLU A 450 40.25 0.12 -3.61
CA GLU A 450 40.99 -1.07 -3.16
C GLU A 450 42.17 -1.34 -4.10
N ASN A 451 43.38 -1.58 -3.58
CA ASN A 451 44.60 -1.72 -4.37
C ASN A 451 44.88 -3.16 -4.86
N LYS A 452 44.00 -4.12 -4.56
CA LYS A 452 44.19 -5.55 -4.86
C LYS A 452 43.79 -5.87 -6.30
N LEU A 453 44.73 -6.36 -7.10
CA LEU A 453 44.50 -6.69 -8.51
C LEU A 453 44.03 -8.13 -8.67
N LYS A 454 43.07 -8.36 -9.58
CA LYS A 454 42.73 -9.72 -10.00
C LYS A 454 43.91 -10.36 -10.74
N SER A 455 43.99 -11.68 -10.66
CA SER A 455 44.98 -12.47 -11.41
C SER A 455 44.88 -12.12 -12.90
N HIS A 456 45.99 -11.72 -13.50
CA HIS A 456 46.01 -11.20 -14.87
C HIS A 456 47.28 -11.60 -15.61
N LYS A 457 47.22 -11.49 -16.93
CA LYS A 457 48.36 -11.68 -17.82
C LYS A 457 48.98 -10.36 -18.23
N ASP A 458 50.30 -10.36 -18.41
CA ASP A 458 51.06 -9.24 -18.95
C ASP A 458 50.75 -9.00 -20.44
N LYS A 459 51.46 -8.05 -21.07
CA LYS A 459 51.24 -7.72 -22.49
C LYS A 459 51.64 -8.84 -23.46
N ASN A 460 52.49 -9.77 -23.01
CA ASN A 460 52.99 -10.89 -23.80
C ASN A 460 52.20 -12.19 -23.55
N GLY A 461 51.16 -12.15 -22.70
CA GLY A 461 50.26 -13.27 -22.45
C GLY A 461 50.73 -14.23 -21.35
N TYR A 462 51.83 -13.91 -20.65
CA TYR A 462 52.30 -14.68 -19.50
C TYR A 462 51.59 -14.23 -18.22
N GLN A 463 51.49 -15.15 -17.26
CA GLN A 463 50.82 -14.86 -15.99
C GLN A 463 51.65 -13.85 -15.18
N CYS A 464 51.08 -12.67 -14.92
CA CYS A 464 51.74 -11.62 -14.15
C CYS A 464 51.68 -11.95 -12.66
N SER A 465 52.81 -11.81 -11.97
CA SER A 465 52.93 -12.04 -10.52
C SER A 465 52.38 -10.89 -9.68
N GLY A 466 52.05 -9.74 -10.28
CA GLY A 466 51.56 -8.55 -9.59
C GLY A 466 50.15 -8.73 -9.01
N LYS A 467 50.05 -8.80 -7.67
CA LYS A 467 48.77 -8.95 -6.95
C LYS A 467 48.21 -7.65 -6.37
N SER A 468 48.99 -6.58 -6.38
CA SER A 468 48.60 -5.24 -5.89
C SER A 468 49.07 -4.16 -6.87
N GLY A 469 48.27 -3.11 -7.03
CA GLY A 469 48.54 -1.99 -7.92
C GLY A 469 48.62 -0.67 -7.17
N TYR A 470 49.33 0.30 -7.71
CA TYR A 470 49.32 1.66 -7.16
C TYR A 470 48.22 2.48 -7.83
N TYR A 471 47.62 3.38 -7.07
CA TYR A 471 46.53 4.23 -7.53
C TYR A 471 47.05 5.27 -8.53
N ILE A 472 46.31 5.50 -9.62
CA ILE A 472 46.65 6.51 -10.63
C ILE A 472 45.65 7.67 -10.59
N GLU A 473 44.37 7.40 -10.84
CA GLU A 473 43.37 8.45 -11.03
C GLU A 473 41.95 7.96 -10.73
N CYS A 474 41.02 8.91 -10.54
CA CYS A 474 39.59 8.66 -10.41
C CYS A 474 38.87 9.12 -11.68
N LYS A 475 37.85 8.38 -12.14
CA LYS A 475 36.95 8.79 -13.22
C LYS A 475 35.51 8.70 -12.75
N ASN A 476 34.75 9.78 -12.88
CA ASN A 476 33.29 9.78 -12.66
C ASN A 476 32.57 9.18 -13.87
#